data_AF-A0A1H8PCZ4-F1
#
_entry.id   AF-A0A1H8PCZ4-F1
#
_cell.length_a   1.000
_cell.length_b   1.000
_cell.length_c   1.000
_cell.angle_alpha   90.00
_cell.angle_beta   90.00
_cell.angle_gamma   90.00
#
_symmetry.space_group_name_H-M   'P 1'
#
loop_
_entity.id
_entity.type
_entity.pdbx_description
1 polymer ?
#
loop_
_entity_poly.entity_id
_entity_poly.type
_entity_poly.pdbx_seq_one_letter_code
_entity_poly.pdbx_strand_id
1 'polypeptide(L)' 'MTEGLAFATCYYSSPLQGEGFTESFMDYKHAIVKVEDGTETLLCNNCGIVIAKGTQHEDREHYCTMCMSGNCKAKFKEE' A
#
# COMPACT_ATOMS: atom_id res chain seq x y z
N MET A 1 -16.09 -50.83 8.83
CA MET A 1 -17.45 -50.41 9.17
C MET A 1 -17.30 -49.13 9.97
N THR A 2 -17.68 -48.02 9.32
CA THR A 2 -18.10 -46.67 9.77
C THR A 2 -18.14 -46.44 11.29
N GLU A 3 -17.78 -45.31 11.91
CA GLU A 3 -18.13 -43.87 11.72
C GLU A 3 -17.04 -43.03 12.48
N GLY A 4 -16.61 -41.81 12.16
CA GLY A 4 -17.28 -40.62 11.65
C GLY A 4 -17.39 -39.56 12.76
N LEU A 5 -16.42 -38.65 12.91
CA LEU A 5 -16.67 -37.28 13.42
C LEU A 5 -15.48 -36.35 13.10
N ALA A 6 -15.75 -35.35 12.25
CA ALA A 6 -14.82 -34.31 11.84
C ALA A 6 -14.75 -33.21 12.91
N PHE A 7 -13.54 -32.88 13.36
CA PHE A 7 -13.23 -31.56 13.93
C PHE A 7 -11.92 -31.08 13.32
N ALA A 8 -12.05 -30.32 12.23
CA ALA A 8 -10.98 -29.49 11.70
C ALA A 8 -10.69 -28.38 12.72
N THR A 9 -9.66 -28.60 13.54
CA THR A 9 -9.07 -27.53 14.33
C THR A 9 -7.57 -27.51 14.02
N CYS A 10 -7.24 -26.78 12.96
CA CYS A 10 -5.87 -26.45 12.61
C CYS A 10 -5.36 -25.40 13.60
N TYR A 11 -5.27 -25.76 14.89
CA TYR A 11 -4.50 -24.98 15.87
C TYR A 11 -3.02 -25.26 15.62
N TYR A 12 -2.47 -24.67 14.57
CA TYR A 12 -1.02 -24.52 14.44
C TYR A 12 -0.62 -23.33 15.31
N SER A 13 -0.32 -23.64 16.57
CA SER A 13 0.24 -22.70 17.54
C SER A 13 1.63 -22.25 17.09
N SER A 14 1.78 -20.97 16.78
CA SER A 14 3.09 -20.28 16.78
C SER A 14 3.04 -19.11 17.76
N PRO A 15 3.77 -19.15 18.88
CA PRO A 15 3.97 -17.99 19.74
C PRO A 15 5.17 -17.20 19.21
N LEU A 16 4.94 -16.16 18.42
CA LEU A 16 5.95 -15.13 18.18
C LEU A 16 5.50 -13.84 18.85
N GLN A 17 6.21 -13.54 19.94
CA GLN A 17 6.25 -12.23 20.58
C GLN A 17 6.61 -11.18 19.52
N GLY A 18 5.89 -10.06 19.57
CA GLY A 18 6.16 -8.90 18.74
C GLY A 18 4.86 -8.19 18.50
N GLU A 19 4.65 -7.05 19.15
CA GLU A 19 3.62 -6.10 18.79
C GLU A 19 3.79 -5.80 17.30
N GLY A 20 2.94 -6.42 16.49
CA GLY A 20 3.04 -6.40 15.05
C GLY A 20 2.64 -5.03 14.53
N PHE A 21 3.58 -4.09 14.57
CA PHE A 21 3.63 -3.04 13.57
C PHE A 21 3.71 -3.77 12.24
N THR A 22 2.56 -3.94 11.62
CA THR A 22 2.43 -4.54 10.29
C THR A 22 2.97 -3.51 9.31
N GLU A 23 4.30 -3.37 9.27
CA GLU A 23 4.98 -2.89 8.06
C GLU A 23 4.80 -3.98 7.01
N SER A 24 3.59 -4.05 6.46
CA SER A 24 3.41 -4.54 5.11
C SER A 24 4.17 -3.58 4.22
N PHE A 25 5.44 -3.92 3.94
CA PHE A 25 6.20 -3.33 2.86
C PHE A 25 5.44 -3.65 1.57
N MET A 26 4.44 -2.84 1.23
CA MET A 26 3.86 -2.82 -0.09
C MET A 26 4.92 -2.19 -0.98
N ASP A 27 5.68 -3.02 -1.69
CA ASP A 27 6.60 -2.58 -2.72
C ASP A 27 5.79 -2.04 -3.89
N TYR A 28 5.56 -0.72 -3.90
CA TYR A 28 4.96 -0.03 -5.03
C TYR A 28 5.98 0.04 -6.17
N LYS A 29 5.74 -0.68 -7.26
CA LYS A 29 6.59 -0.67 -8.45
C LYS A 29 6.29 0.52 -9.37
N HIS A 30 5.04 0.99 -9.37
CA HIS A 30 4.56 2.02 -10.29
C HIS A 30 3.96 3.23 -9.58
N ALA A 31 3.52 3.07 -8.33
CA ALA A 31 3.01 4.19 -7.54
C ALA A 31 4.14 4.81 -6.69
N ILE A 32 4.11 6.13 -6.54
CA ILE A 32 5.00 6.83 -5.61
C ILE A 32 4.20 7.08 -4.33
N VAL A 33 4.49 6.31 -3.29
CA VAL A 33 3.82 6.41 -1.99
C VAL A 33 4.83 6.79 -0.93
N LYS A 34 4.54 7.85 -0.19
CA LYS A 34 5.32 8.29 0.96
C LYS A 34 4.58 7.87 2.23
N VAL A 35 5.21 7.05 3.06
CA VAL A 35 4.64 6.64 4.35
C VAL A 35 5.20 7.55 5.44
N GLU A 36 4.33 8.29 6.12
CA GLU A 36 4.67 9.16 7.25
C GLU A 36 3.74 8.84 8.42
N ASP A 37 4.30 8.51 9.59
CA ASP A 37 3.54 8.16 10.82
C ASP A 37 2.41 7.12 10.60
N GLY A 38 2.65 6.14 9.73
CA GLY A 38 1.66 5.11 9.39
C GLY A 38 0.54 5.56 8.44
N THR A 39 0.62 6.79 7.91
CA THR A 39 -0.27 7.29 6.85
C THR A 39 0.44 7.23 5.51
N GLU A 40 -0.15 6.50 4.55
CA GLU A 40 0.34 6.42 3.19
C GLU A 40 -0.17 7.61 2.37
N THR A 41 0.76 8.41 1.86
CA THR A 41 0.48 9.54 0.98
C THR A 41 0.86 9.19 -0.44
N LEU A 42 -0.14 9.08 -1.31
CA LEU A 42 0.04 8.83 -2.73
C LEU A 42 0.39 10.11 -3.46
N LEU A 43 1.49 10.09 -4.20
CA LEU A 43 2.03 11.21 -4.97
C LEU A 43 1.80 11.01 -6.47
N CYS A 44 1.72 12.13 -7.18
CA CYS A 44 1.67 12.15 -8.63
C CYS A 44 3.02 11.77 -9.23
N ASN A 45 3.03 10.76 -10.11
CA ASN A 45 4.23 10.27 -10.77
C ASN A 45 4.95 11.34 -11.63
N ASN A 46 4.22 12.31 -12.20
CA ASN A 46 4.83 13.35 -13.02
C ASN A 46 5.25 14.61 -12.26
N CYS A 47 4.54 15.01 -11.20
CA CYS A 47 4.79 16.31 -10.54
C CYS A 47 4.95 16.27 -9.01
N GLY A 48 4.73 15.12 -8.37
CA GLY A 48 4.92 14.94 -6.93
C GLY A 48 3.87 15.53 -6.02
N ILE A 49 2.81 16.14 -6.54
CA ILE A 49 1.75 16.64 -5.66
C ILE A 49 1.00 15.46 -5.04
N VAL A 50 0.51 15.66 -3.83
CA VAL A 50 -0.34 14.68 -3.14
C VAL A 50 -1.64 14.50 -3.91
N ILE A 51 -1.93 13.25 -4.29
CA ILE A 51 -3.18 12.85 -4.94
C ILE A 51 -4.17 12.34 -3.89
N ALA A 52 -3.71 11.50 -2.97
CA ALA A 52 -4.54 10.90 -1.94
C ALA A 52 -3.73 10.61 -0.67
N LYS A 53 -4.44 10.47 0.44
CA LYS A 53 -3.91 10.00 1.73
C LYS A 53 -4.79 8.86 2.21
N GLY A 54 -4.19 7.81 2.75
CA GLY A 54 -4.92 6.63 3.18
C GLY A 54 -4.00 5.57 3.79
N THR A 55 -4.53 4.36 3.88
CA THR A 55 -3.83 3.17 4.40
C THR A 55 -3.74 2.06 3.36
N GLN A 56 -4.17 2.33 2.13
CA GLN A 56 -4.12 1.40 1.00
C GLN A 56 -4.23 2.20 -0.29
N HIS A 57 -3.30 1.98 -1.22
CA HIS A 57 -3.33 2.53 -2.57
C HIS A 57 -3.07 1.42 -3.60
N GLU A 58 -3.59 1.59 -4.82
CA GLU A 58 -3.28 0.66 -5.91
C GLU A 58 -1.86 0.90 -6.43
N ASP A 59 -1.08 -0.17 -6.68
CA ASP A 59 0.20 -0.08 -7.37
C ASP A 59 0.02 0.14 -8.87
N ARG A 60 -0.27 1.39 -9.25
CA ARG A 60 -0.32 1.84 -10.63
C ARG A 60 0.18 3.26 -10.73
N GLU A 61 0.46 3.72 -11.95
CA GLU A 61 0.82 5.11 -12.17
C GLU A 61 -0.37 6.02 -11.87
N HIS A 62 -0.22 6.88 -10.86
CA HIS A 62 -1.20 7.89 -10.49
C HIS A 62 -0.78 9.28 -10.96
N TYR A 63 -1.74 10.00 -11.53
CA TYR A 63 -1.54 11.34 -12.08
C TYR A 63 -2.61 12.29 -11.55
N CYS A 64 -2.20 13.51 -11.20
CA CYS A 64 -3.18 14.54 -10.82
C CYS A 64 -3.94 15.06 -12.04
N THR A 65 -5.11 15.67 -11.81
CA THR A 65 -5.97 16.21 -12.88
C THR A 65 -5.23 17.16 -13.83
N MET A 66 -4.27 17.93 -13.32
CA MET A 66 -3.46 18.85 -14.13
C MET A 66 -2.47 18.10 -15.04
N CYS A 67 -1.85 17.03 -14.57
CA CYS A 67 -0.99 16.17 -15.39
C CYS A 67 -1.79 15.40 -16.43
N MET A 68 -2.95 14.85 -16.04
CA MET A 68 -3.87 14.19 -16.98
C MET A 68 -4.34 15.13 -18.09
N SER A 69 -4.53 16.41 -17.77
CA SER A 69 -4.92 17.45 -18.73
C SER A 69 -3.72 18.02 -19.52
N GLY A 70 -2.50 17.54 -19.29
CA GLY A 70 -1.28 18.03 -19.94
C GLY A 70 -0.87 19.46 -19.57
N ASN A 71 -1.50 20.07 -18.56
CA ASN A 71 -1.27 21.46 -18.15
C ASN A 71 -0.39 21.58 -16.91
N CYS A 72 0.25 20.50 -16.48
CA CYS A 72 1.12 20.54 -15.33
C CYS A 72 2.49 21.13 -15.69
N LYS A 73 2.79 22.31 -15.13
CA LYS A 73 4.10 22.98 -15.27
C LYS A 73 5.14 22.46 -14.27
N ALA A 74 4.71 21.71 -13.27
CA ALA A 74 5.58 21.13 -12.26
C ALA A 74 6.13 19.78 -12.74
N LYS A 75 7.38 19.50 -12.40
CA LYS A 75 8.06 18.23 -12.65
C LYS A 75 8.48 17.65 -11.32
N PHE A 76 8.25 16.36 -11.15
CA PHE A 76 8.70 15.64 -9.98
C PHE A 76 10.22 15.72 -9.97
N LYS A 77 10.78 16.33 -8.94
CA LYS A 77 12.22 16.32 -8.70
C LYS A 77 12.45 15.16 -7.76
N GLU A 78 12.96 14.08 -8.29
CA GLU A 78 13.60 13.04 -7.48
C GLU A 78 14.90 13.67 -6.96
N GLU A 79 14.99 13.81 -5.64
CA GLU A 79 16.12 14.40 -4.92
C GLU A 79 17.28 13.42 -4.74
#